data_AF-A0A924P0J1-F1
#
_entry.id   AF-A0A924P0J1-F1
#
_cell.length_a   1.000
_cell.length_b   1.000
_cell.length_c   1.000
_cell.angle_alpha   90.00
_cell.angle_beta   90.00
_cell.angle_gamma   90.00
#
_symmetry.space_group_name_H-M   'P 1'
#
loop_
_entity.id
_entity.type
_entity.pdbx_description
1 polymer ?
#
loop_
_entity_poly.entity_id
_entity_poly.type
_entity_poly.pdbx_seq_one_letter_code
_entity_poly.pdbx_strand_id
1 'polypeptide(L)' 'MDAQENKRIVMEGYRMFQNGDIPHLLERYHDDAVWVEPEAENIPFVGRHNGKAEIARFFQQLDECAQAMRFAPKEFIAEG' A
#
# COMPACT_ATOMS: atom_id res chain seq x y z
N MET A 1 17.76 -3.62 -10.28
CA MET A 1 16.46 -4.25 -10.58
C MET A 1 16.03 -3.78 -11.94
N ASP A 2 15.49 -4.67 -12.78
CA ASP A 2 14.88 -4.29 -14.05
C ASP A 2 13.38 -3.99 -13.85
N ALA A 3 12.73 -3.46 -14.88
CA ALA A 3 11.32 -3.09 -14.84
C ALA A 3 10.40 -4.31 -14.59
N GLN A 4 10.77 -5.49 -15.08
CA GLN A 4 9.98 -6.71 -14.92
C GLN A 4 10.03 -7.23 -13.48
N GLU A 5 11.19 -7.15 -12.85
CA GLU A 5 11.38 -7.48 -11.44
C GLU A 5 10.54 -6.56 -10.54
N ASN A 6 10.62 -5.24 -10.78
CA ASN A 6 9.84 -4.26 -10.02
C ASN A 6 8.34 -4.53 -10.14
N LYS A 7 7.83 -4.85 -11.35
CA LYS A 7 6.43 -5.25 -11.53
C LYS A 7 6.07 -6.48 -10.71
N ARG A 8 6.92 -7.50 -10.67
CA ARG A 8 6.67 -8.72 -9.90
C ARG A 8 6.53 -8.42 -8.41
N ILE A 9 7.43 -7.60 -7.87
CA ILE A 9 7.41 -7.19 -6.46
C ILE A 9 6.09 -6.46 -6.13
N VAL A 10 5.68 -5.51 -6.99
CA VAL A 10 4.45 -4.74 -6.77
C VAL A 10 3.19 -5.62 -6.92
N MET A 11 3.15 -6.52 -7.91
CA MET A 11 2.05 -7.49 -8.08
C MET A 11 1.90 -8.38 -6.84
N GLU A 12 3.00 -8.86 -6.28
CA GLU A 12 2.96 -9.66 -5.06
C GLU A 12 2.50 -8.84 -3.84
N GLY A 13 2.90 -7.58 -3.73
CA GLY A 13 2.41 -6.69 -2.69
C GLY A 13 0.88 -6.51 -2.72
N TYR A 14 0.29 -6.33 -3.90
CA TYR A 14 -1.17 -6.29 -4.02
C TYR A 14 -1.84 -7.62 -3.67
N ARG A 15 -1.22 -8.77 -3.99
CA ARG A 15 -1.72 -10.09 -3.59
C ARG A 15 -1.74 -10.23 -2.06
N MET A 16 -0.69 -9.77 -1.38
CA MET A 16 -0.63 -9.76 0.09
C MET A 16 -1.74 -8.90 0.67
N PHE A 17 -1.92 -7.67 0.18
CA PHE A 17 -2.99 -6.78 0.59
C PHE A 17 -4.39 -7.41 0.39
N GLN A 18 -4.66 -7.99 -0.78
CA GLN A 18 -5.93 -8.66 -1.08
C GLN A 18 -6.22 -9.86 -0.16
N ASN A 19 -5.19 -10.52 0.35
CA ASN A 19 -5.31 -11.62 1.30
C ASN A 19 -5.38 -11.16 2.76
N GLY A 20 -5.29 -9.86 3.03
CA GLY A 20 -5.21 -9.30 4.38
C GLY A 20 -3.84 -9.51 5.06
N ASP A 21 -2.81 -9.91 4.32
CA ASP A 21 -1.47 -10.17 4.85
C ASP A 21 -0.62 -8.90 4.93
N ILE A 22 -1.10 -7.96 5.76
CA ILE A 22 -0.42 -6.68 5.99
C ILE A 22 0.97 -6.84 6.64
N PRO A 23 1.20 -7.77 7.60
CA PRO A 23 2.53 -7.96 8.17
C PRO A 23 3.60 -8.30 7.12
N HIS A 24 3.36 -9.28 6.25
CA HIS A 24 4.34 -9.62 5.20
C HIS A 24 4.43 -8.54 4.12
N LEU A 25 3.35 -7.80 3.85
CA LEU A 25 3.40 -6.64 2.96
C LEU A 25 4.38 -5.58 3.50
N LEU A 26 4.31 -5.26 4.79
CA LEU A 26 5.19 -4.29 5.43
C LEU A 26 6.66 -4.73 5.44
N GLU A 27 6.94 -6.03 5.50
CA GLU A 27 8.31 -6.57 5.36
C GLU A 27 8.94 -6.25 4.01
N ARG A 28 8.12 -6.08 2.95
CA ARG A 28 8.61 -5.72 1.61
C ARG A 28 8.98 -4.25 1.48
N TYR A 29 8.57 -3.40 2.43
CA TYR A 29 8.88 -1.98 2.37
C TYR A 29 10.30 -1.70 2.90
N HIS A 30 10.90 -0.63 2.39
CA HIS A 30 12.11 -0.08 3.01
C HIS A 30 11.74 0.52 4.38
N ASP A 31 12.69 0.55 5.32
CA ASP A 31 12.42 1.10 6.67
C ASP A 31 12.04 2.58 6.63
N ASP A 32 12.62 3.32 5.67
CA ASP A 32 12.31 4.73 5.38
C ASP A 32 11.23 4.92 4.29
N ALA A 33 10.42 3.89 3.99
CA ALA A 33 9.36 4.02 3.00
C ALA A 33 8.35 5.11 3.41
N VAL A 34 7.71 5.72 2.43
CA VAL A 34 6.74 6.79 2.66
C VAL A 34 5.46 6.43 1.93
N TRP A 35 4.35 6.42 2.65
CA TRP A 35 3.02 6.36 2.07
C TRP A 35 2.41 7.76 2.04
N VAL A 36 1.81 8.14 0.91
CA VAL A 36 1.23 9.48 0.73
C VAL A 36 -0.18 9.32 0.20
N GLU A 37 -1.15 9.77 0.99
CA GLU A 37 -2.55 9.88 0.61
C GLU A 37 -2.90 11.35 0.35
N PRO A 38 -3.69 11.66 -0.70
CA PRO A 38 -4.19 13.00 -0.94
C PRO A 38 -4.98 13.55 0.26
N GLU A 39 -4.82 14.84 0.53
CA GLU A 39 -5.63 15.54 1.54
C GLU A 39 -7.11 15.51 1.16
N ALA A 40 -7.96 15.12 2.10
CA ALA A 40 -9.41 15.07 1.94
C ALA A 40 -10.10 15.30 3.28
N GLU A 41 -11.22 16.03 3.26
CA GLU A 41 -12.02 16.24 4.47
C GLU A 41 -12.67 14.93 4.94
N ASN A 42 -12.69 14.72 6.25
CA ASN A 42 -13.33 13.58 6.92
C ASN A 42 -12.75 12.19 6.58
N ILE A 43 -11.55 12.11 5.99
CA ILE A 43 -10.84 10.85 5.79
C ILE A 43 -9.66 10.80 6.78
N PRO A 44 -9.66 9.88 7.77
CA PRO A 44 -8.74 9.93 8.91
C PRO A 44 -7.32 9.46 8.61
N PHE A 45 -7.09 8.86 7.45
CA PHE A 45 -5.82 8.26 7.04
C PHE A 45 -5.11 9.02 5.90
N VAL A 46 -5.53 10.27 5.63
CA VAL A 46 -4.89 11.14 4.62
C VAL A 46 -3.49 11.60 5.04
N GLY A 47 -2.78 12.25 4.11
CA GLY A 47 -1.50 12.86 4.39
C GLY A 47 -0.34 11.90 4.23
N ARG A 48 0.76 12.18 4.92
CA ARG A 48 2.05 11.50 4.74
C ARG A 48 2.39 10.63 5.95
N HIS A 49 2.68 9.36 5.70
CA HIS A 49 3.06 8.35 6.69
C HIS A 49 4.49 7.87 6.43
N ASN A 50 5.40 8.11 7.36
CA ASN A 50 6.84 7.86 7.25
C ASN A 50 7.26 6.61 8.01
N GLY A 51 7.88 5.69 7.30
CA GLY A 51 8.36 4.41 7.80
C GLY A 51 7.25 3.40 8.10
N LYS A 52 7.67 2.14 8.27
CA LYS A 52 6.75 0.99 8.39
C LYS A 52 5.70 1.16 9.49
N ALA A 53 6.05 1.79 10.61
CA ALA A 53 5.14 1.96 11.74
C ALA A 53 3.98 2.92 11.44
N GLU A 54 4.23 4.03 10.73
CA GLU A 54 3.16 4.94 10.32
C GLU A 54 2.32 4.34 9.19
N ILE A 55 2.96 3.62 8.26
CA ILE A 55 2.25 2.91 7.18
C ILE A 55 1.35 1.80 7.74
N ALA A 56 1.78 1.09 8.80
CA ALA A 56 0.93 0.14 9.49
C ALA A 56 -0.31 0.81 10.11
N ARG A 57 -0.15 1.99 10.71
CA ARG A 57 -1.28 2.79 11.24
C ARG A 57 -2.24 3.21 10.12
N PHE A 58 -1.71 3.60 8.95
CA PHE A 58 -2.54 3.86 7.78
C PHE A 58 -3.43 2.66 7.42
N PHE A 59 -2.87 1.45 7.30
CA PHE A 59 -3.66 0.26 6.96
C PHE A 59 -4.69 -0.08 8.03
N GLN A 60 -4.37 0.12 9.30
CA GLN A 60 -5.34 -0.04 10.40
C GLN A 60 -6.52 0.93 10.26
N GLN A 61 -6.24 2.23 10.09
CA GLN A 61 -7.28 3.24 9.94
C GLN A 61 -8.12 3.04 8.68
N LEU A 62 -7.49 2.56 7.59
CA LEU A 62 -8.18 2.21 6.35
C LEU A 62 -9.21 1.11 6.60
N ASP A 63 -8.83 0.03 7.26
CA ASP A 63 -9.72 -1.10 7.58
C ASP A 63 -10.85 -0.71 8.55
N GLU A 64 -10.55 0.15 9.53
CA GLU A 64 -11.55 0.65 10.48
C GLU A 64 -12.59 1.57 9.83
N CYS A 65 -12.21 2.34 8.81
CA CYS A 65 -13.03 3.42 8.27
C CYS A 65 -13.63 3.13 6.88
N ALA A 66 -13.10 2.16 6.15
CA ALA A 66 -13.52 1.87 4.77
C ALA A 66 -13.66 0.37 4.51
N GLN A 67 -14.83 -0.03 4.00
CA GLN A 67 -15.04 -1.38 3.48
C GLN A 67 -14.83 -1.42 1.97
N ALA A 68 -13.83 -2.17 1.52
CA ALA A 68 -13.58 -2.37 0.10
C ALA A 68 -14.68 -3.25 -0.53
N MET A 69 -15.55 -2.64 -1.35
CA MET A 69 -16.58 -3.39 -2.11
C MET A 69 -15.99 -4.21 -3.26
N ARG A 70 -14.91 -3.70 -3.87
CA ARG A 70 -14.15 -4.37 -4.93
C ARG A 70 -12.76 -3.77 -5.00
N PHE A 71 -11.73 -4.61 -4.99
CA PHE A 71 -10.35 -4.18 -5.15
C PHE A 71 -9.62 -5.13 -6.13
N ALA A 72 -9.24 -4.61 -7.29
CA ALA A 72 -8.53 -5.37 -8.32
C ALA A 72 -7.59 -4.44 -9.12
N PRO A 73 -6.26 -4.64 -9.06
CA PRO A 73 -5.32 -3.95 -9.94
C PRO A 73 -5.66 -4.19 -11.41
N LYS A 74 -5.68 -3.13 -12.22
CA LYS A 74 -6.04 -3.23 -13.65
C LYS A 74 -4.81 -3.38 -14.54
N GLU A 75 -3.80 -2.54 -14.31
CA GLU A 75 -2.61 -2.44 -15.15
C GLU A 75 -1.37 -2.19 -14.28
N PHE A 76 -0.22 -2.68 -14.74
CA PHE A 76 1.08 -2.49 -14.13
C PHE A 76 2.05 -1.92 -15.18
N ILE A 77 2.40 -0.64 -15.04
CA ILE A 77 3.25 0.11 -15.98
C ILE A 77 4.59 0.37 -15.29
N ALA A 78 5.70 -0.06 -15.92
CA ALA A 78 7.05 0.22 -15.41
C ALA A 78 8.04 0.59 -16.53
N GLU A 79 7.58 0.56 -17.77
CA GLU A 79 8.30 1.03 -18.95
C GLU A 79 8.06 2.54 -19.10
N GLY A 80 9.15 3.30 -19.20
CA GLY A 80 9.16 4.75 -19.38
C GLY A 80 10.56 5.24 -19.76
#